data_AF-A0A978U0E5-F1
#
_entry.id   AF-A0A978U0E5-F1
#
_cell.length_a   1.000
_cell.length_b   1.000
_cell.length_c   1.000
_cell.angle_alpha   90.00
_cell.angle_beta   90.00
_cell.angle_gamma   90.00
#
_symmetry.space_group_name_H-M   'P 1'
#
loop_
_entity.id
_entity.type
_entity.pdbx_description
1 polymer ?
#
loop_
_entity_poly.entity_id
_entity_poly.type
_entity_poly.pdbx_seq_one_letter_code
_entity_poly.pdbx_strand_id
1 'polypeptide(L)'
;MGKKRINQLLNQLKENQQAELRNAATIYAVAQVAVNELEAIAPAVTPEAATAVQRAIAPAPSTPTLPSVGPTALTQADLLQRYGSYNGCRSAAKKLGIHFPKSPSWPQLIAAFSYADVFRQLIQAYAQQKGIRNLAGVQFTVTLE
;
A
#
# COMPACT_ATOMS: atom_id res chain seq x y z
N MET A 1 5.34 -41.02 21.44
CA MET A 1 6.30 -39.90 21.24
C MET A 1 7.15 -39.75 22.50
N GLY A 2 8.48 -39.87 22.36
CA GLY A 2 9.39 -40.08 23.50
C GLY A 2 9.79 -38.80 24.24
N LYS A 3 10.01 -38.91 25.56
CA LYS A 3 10.44 -37.84 26.48
C LYS A 3 11.59 -36.96 25.95
N LYS A 4 12.49 -37.52 25.13
CA LYS A 4 13.58 -36.79 24.46
C LYS A 4 13.09 -35.64 23.57
N ARG A 5 12.03 -35.86 22.79
CA ARG A 5 11.50 -34.84 21.86
C ARG A 5 10.77 -33.72 22.61
N ILE A 6 10.12 -34.03 23.73
CA ILE A 6 9.50 -33.04 24.61
C ILE A 6 10.57 -32.13 25.24
N ASN A 7 11.65 -32.71 25.77
CA ASN A 7 12.76 -31.92 26.33
C ASN A 7 13.44 -31.04 25.27
N GLN A 8 13.58 -31.53 24.04
CA GLN A 8 14.12 -30.74 22.93
C GLN A 8 13.23 -29.54 22.59
N LEU A 9 11.90 -29.72 22.53
CA LEU A 9 10.96 -28.64 22.26
C LEU A 9 10.92 -27.61 23.40
N LEU A 10 11.03 -28.07 24.65
CA LEU A 10 11.10 -27.17 25.82
C LEU A 10 12.37 -26.31 25.81
N ASN A 11 13.51 -26.89 25.41
CA ASN A 11 14.76 -26.14 25.26
C ASN A 11 14.65 -25.11 24.13
N GLN A 12 14.11 -25.50 22.97
CA GLN A 12 13.88 -24.57 21.86
C GLN A 12 12.94 -23.42 22.23
N LEU A 13 11.88 -23.71 22.98
CA LEU A 13 10.95 -22.67 23.45
C LEU A 13 11.66 -21.67 24.38
N LYS A 14 12.52 -22.16 25.28
CA LYS A 14 13.29 -21.31 26.20
C LYS A 14 14.30 -20.43 25.47
N GLU A 15 15.00 -20.99 24.48
CA GLU A 15 15.95 -20.25 23.64
C GLU A 15 15.23 -19.17 22.82
N ASN A 16 14.07 -19.50 22.23
CA ASN A 16 13.25 -18.54 21.49
C ASN A 16 12.76 -17.40 22.40
N GLN A 17 12.27 -17.70 23.60
CA GLN A 17 11.86 -16.65 24.55
C GLN A 17 13.02 -15.73 24.94
N GLN A 18 14.22 -16.28 25.16
CA GLN A 18 15.40 -15.46 25.44
C GLN A 18 15.80 -14.58 24.24
N ALA A 19 15.69 -15.11 23.02
CA ALA A 19 15.94 -14.34 21.81
C ALA A 19 14.91 -13.22 21.62
N GLU A 20 13.63 -13.48 21.87
CA GLU A 20 12.55 -12.49 21.79
C GLU A 20 12.74 -11.37 22.82
N LEU A 21 13.11 -11.70 24.06
CA LEU A 21 13.41 -10.68 25.08
C LEU A 21 14.58 -9.78 24.68
N ARG A 22 15.64 -10.34 24.09
CA ARG A 22 16.78 -9.55 23.58
C ARG A 22 16.39 -8.66 22.40
N ASN A 23 15.56 -9.18 21.50
CA ASN A 23 15.06 -8.42 20.36
C ASN A 23 14.19 -7.25 20.85
N ALA A 24 13.25 -7.51 21.76
CA ALA A 24 12.40 -6.49 22.37
C ALA A 24 13.21 -5.39 23.07
N ALA A 25 14.24 -5.76 23.85
CA ALA A 25 15.14 -4.80 24.49
C ALA A 25 15.90 -3.93 23.46
N THR A 26 16.32 -4.54 22.35
CA THR A 26 17.01 -3.83 21.26
C THR A 26 16.09 -2.84 20.57
N ILE A 27 14.86 -3.26 20.25
CA ILE A 27 13.84 -2.39 19.64
C ILE A 27 13.53 -1.22 20.58
N TYR A 28 13.35 -1.48 21.87
CA TYR A 28 13.10 -0.43 22.87
C TYR A 28 14.24 0.58 22.94
N ALA A 29 15.49 0.10 22.97
CA ALA A 29 16.66 0.97 23.00
C ALA A 29 16.74 1.87 21.75
N VAL A 30 16.54 1.31 20.56
CA VAL A 30 16.53 2.08 19.31
C VAL A 30 15.39 3.10 19.29
N ALA A 31 14.19 2.70 19.72
CA ALA A 31 13.06 3.60 19.81
C ALA A 31 13.32 4.75 20.80
N GLN A 32 13.93 4.46 21.95
CA GLN A 32 14.27 5.49 22.93
C GLN A 32 15.31 6.47 22.40
N VAL A 33 16.31 5.99 21.66
CA VAL A 33 17.29 6.87 20.99
C VAL A 33 16.57 7.78 19.99
N ALA A 34 15.68 7.24 19.17
CA ALA A 34 14.91 8.03 18.21
C ALA A 34 14.02 9.10 18.88
N VAL A 35 13.37 8.76 20.01
CA VAL A 35 12.58 9.73 20.79
C VAL A 35 13.46 10.84 21.36
N ASN A 36 14.61 10.49 21.93
CA ASN A 36 15.55 11.46 22.48
C ASN A 36 16.09 12.40 21.38
N GLU A 37 16.34 11.89 20.17
CA GLU A 37 16.75 12.70 19.02
C GLU A 37 15.64 13.67 18.57
N LEU A 38 14.38 13.23 18.55
CA LEU A 38 13.24 14.09 18.23
C LEU A 38 13.01 15.19 19.27
N GLU A 39 13.17 14.87 20.56
CA GLU A 39 13.02 15.84 21.65
C GLU A 39 14.15 16.88 21.64
N ALA A 40 15.38 16.48 21.28
CA ALA A 40 16.50 17.40 21.09
C ALA A 40 16.28 18.42 19.95
N ILE A 41 15.44 18.08 18.97
CA ILE A 41 15.07 18.97 17.84
C ILE A 41 13.94 19.95 18.23
N ALA A 42 13.24 19.72 19.34
CA ALA A 42 11.99 20.41 19.67
C ALA A 42 12.06 21.77 20.41
N PRO A 43 13.17 22.34 20.92
CA PRO A 43 13.08 23.58 21.70
C PRO A 43 13.22 24.81 20.80
N ALA A 44 12.20 25.11 19.99
CA ALA A 44 11.80 26.46 19.55
C ALA A 44 10.72 26.39 18.46
N VAL A 45 9.45 26.28 18.84
CA VAL A 45 8.35 26.64 17.93
C VAL A 45 7.20 27.28 18.70
N THR A 46 7.19 28.61 18.65
CA THR A 46 6.01 29.45 18.87
C THR A 46 4.87 29.04 17.91
N PRO A 47 3.60 29.19 18.31
CA PRO A 47 2.46 28.53 17.66
C PRO A 47 2.06 29.07 16.26
N GLU A 48 2.81 30.00 15.65
CA GLU A 48 2.45 30.59 14.35
C GLU A 48 3.12 29.94 13.13
N ALA A 49 3.96 28.90 13.31
CA ALA A 49 4.64 28.22 12.20
C ALA A 49 4.17 26.77 11.97
N ALA A 50 2.94 26.41 12.39
CA ALA A 50 2.39 25.07 12.27
C ALA A 50 2.12 24.61 10.81
N THR A 51 2.45 25.41 9.79
CA THR A 51 2.19 25.09 8.37
C THR A 51 3.45 24.97 7.50
N ALA A 52 4.67 25.14 8.03
CA ALA A 52 5.84 25.32 7.15
C ALA A 52 7.06 24.42 7.37
N VAL A 53 7.13 23.57 8.40
CA VAL A 53 8.36 22.79 8.69
C VAL A 53 8.14 21.28 8.64
N GLN A 54 7.52 20.82 7.56
CA GLN A 54 7.75 19.49 7.02
C GLN A 54 8.72 19.63 5.85
N ARG A 55 10.03 19.48 6.13
CA ARG A 55 11.08 18.93 5.23
C ARG A 55 12.44 19.54 5.52
N ALA A 56 13.36 18.68 5.96
CA ALA A 56 14.68 18.58 5.32
C ALA A 56 15.37 17.29 5.80
N ILE A 57 14.86 16.13 5.38
CA ILE A 57 15.67 14.92 5.30
C ILE A 57 16.03 14.77 3.82
N ALA A 58 17.31 14.54 3.55
CA ALA A 58 17.90 14.36 2.23
C ALA A 58 17.06 13.40 1.33
N PRO A 59 17.06 13.60 0.00
CA PRO A 59 16.16 12.86 -0.89
C PRO A 59 16.61 11.41 -0.99
N ALA A 60 15.98 10.54 -0.20
CA ALA A 60 15.89 9.13 -0.57
C ALA A 60 15.24 9.03 -1.96
N PRO A 61 15.66 8.12 -2.84
CA PRO A 61 15.00 7.95 -4.13
C PRO A 61 13.52 7.68 -3.84
N SER A 62 12.66 8.59 -4.27
CA SER A 62 11.22 8.55 -4.04
C SER A 62 10.68 7.22 -4.53
N THR A 63 10.52 6.27 -3.63
CA THR A 63 9.69 5.10 -3.89
C THR A 63 8.26 5.63 -3.99
N PRO A 64 7.50 5.23 -5.03
CA PRO A 64 6.13 5.67 -5.15
C PRO A 64 5.38 5.22 -3.88
N THR A 65 4.95 6.18 -3.08
CA THR A 65 4.04 5.93 -1.96
C THR A 65 2.76 5.38 -2.57
N LEU A 66 2.44 4.12 -2.26
CA LEU A 66 1.16 3.53 -2.62
C LEU A 66 0.05 4.47 -2.11
N PRO A 67 -1.01 4.72 -2.90
CA PRO A 67 -2.12 5.50 -2.42
C PRO A 67 -2.64 4.87 -1.12
N SER A 68 -2.61 5.63 -0.03
CA SER A 68 -3.06 5.18 1.30
C SER A 68 -4.57 4.88 1.35
N VAL A 69 -5.28 5.21 0.27
CA VAL A 69 -6.70 4.95 0.08
C VAL A 69 -6.81 3.61 -0.62
N GLY A 70 -7.23 2.58 0.12
CA GLY A 70 -7.64 1.31 -0.49
C GLY A 70 -8.70 1.56 -1.58
N PRO A 71 -8.86 0.63 -2.55
CA PRO A 71 -9.81 0.81 -3.64
C PRO A 71 -11.16 1.23 -3.08
N THR A 72 -11.69 2.37 -3.56
CA THR A 72 -12.99 2.88 -3.13
C THR A 72 -14.00 1.74 -3.22
N ALA A 73 -14.73 1.49 -2.13
CA ALA A 73 -15.69 0.41 -2.04
C ALA A 73 -16.87 0.67 -2.98
N LEU A 74 -16.63 0.46 -4.28
CA LEU A 74 -17.62 0.60 -5.33
C LEU A 74 -18.65 -0.50 -5.12
N THR A 75 -19.91 -0.14 -4.99
CA THR A 75 -20.99 -1.12 -4.85
C THR A 75 -21.58 -1.47 -6.22
N GLN A 76 -22.32 -2.57 -6.29
CA GLN A 76 -23.08 -2.93 -7.49
C GLN A 76 -24.06 -1.82 -7.90
N ALA A 77 -24.69 -1.16 -6.92
CA ALA A 77 -25.63 -0.08 -7.16
C ALA A 77 -24.95 1.12 -7.87
N ASP A 78 -23.72 1.45 -7.47
CA ASP A 78 -22.94 2.53 -8.10
C ASP A 78 -22.63 2.23 -9.57
N LEU A 79 -22.27 0.98 -9.88
CA LEU A 79 -22.01 0.57 -11.25
C LEU A 79 -23.28 0.62 -12.11
N LEU A 80 -24.41 0.17 -11.57
CA LEU A 80 -25.70 0.25 -12.25
C LEU A 80 -26.15 1.70 -12.45
N GLN A 81 -25.92 2.58 -11.49
CA GLN A 81 -26.25 4.01 -11.63
C GLN A 81 -25.38 4.68 -12.70
N ARG A 82 -24.08 4.34 -12.76
CA ARG A 82 -23.14 4.95 -13.71
C ARG A 82 -23.30 4.43 -15.14
N TYR A 83 -23.59 3.14 -15.31
CA TYR A 83 -23.58 2.49 -16.63
C TYR A 83 -24.92 1.87 -17.04
N GLY A 84 -25.96 2.01 -16.21
CA GLY A 84 -27.35 1.63 -16.45
C GLY A 84 -27.65 0.13 -16.33
N SER A 85 -26.79 -0.72 -16.87
CA SER A 85 -27.02 -2.18 -16.91
C SER A 85 -25.73 -2.98 -16.81
N TYR A 86 -25.85 -4.28 -16.54
CA TYR A 86 -24.73 -5.22 -16.54
C TYR A 86 -23.97 -5.23 -17.88
N ASN A 87 -24.70 -5.22 -19.01
CA ASN A 87 -24.10 -5.13 -20.35
C ASN A 87 -23.44 -3.78 -20.60
N GLY A 88 -24.01 -2.70 -20.04
CA GLY A 88 -23.39 -1.37 -20.01
C GLY A 88 -22.06 -1.37 -19.27
N CYS A 89 -22.00 -2.01 -18.09
CA CYS A 89 -20.78 -2.17 -17.29
C CYS A 89 -19.70 -2.94 -18.06
N ARG A 90 -20.04 -4.06 -18.71
CA ARG A 90 -19.10 -4.83 -19.54
C ARG A 90 -18.58 -4.03 -20.73
N SER A 91 -19.46 -3.27 -21.38
CA SER A 91 -19.09 -2.42 -22.52
C SER A 91 -18.18 -1.27 -22.09
N ALA A 92 -18.46 -0.65 -20.94
CA ALA A 92 -17.62 0.38 -20.33
C ALA A 92 -16.26 -0.19 -19.92
N ALA A 93 -16.22 -1.36 -19.28
CA ALA A 93 -14.98 -2.04 -18.91
C ALA A 93 -14.06 -2.25 -20.12
N LYS A 94 -14.63 -2.72 -21.24
CA LYS A 94 -13.88 -2.88 -22.50
C LYS A 94 -13.31 -1.55 -23.02
N LYS A 95 -14.08 -0.46 -22.97
CA LYS A 95 -13.60 0.89 -23.36
C LYS A 95 -12.48 1.40 -22.45
N LEU A 96 -12.46 0.96 -21.20
CA LEU A 96 -11.43 1.32 -20.22
C LEU A 96 -10.18 0.43 -20.31
N GLY A 97 -10.15 -0.53 -21.23
CA GLY A 97 -9.04 -1.47 -21.41
C GLY A 97 -9.08 -2.67 -20.43
N ILE A 98 -10.18 -2.85 -19.70
CA ILE A 98 -10.38 -3.98 -18.80
C ILE A 98 -10.90 -5.16 -19.62
N HIS A 99 -10.09 -6.20 -19.73
CA HIS A 99 -10.43 -7.42 -20.46
C HIS A 99 -10.72 -8.58 -19.51
N PHE A 100 -11.84 -9.26 -19.75
CA PHE A 100 -12.21 -10.48 -19.04
C PHE A 100 -12.16 -11.67 -20.00
N PRO A 101 -11.54 -12.81 -19.60
CA PRO A 101 -11.46 -13.98 -20.46
C PRO A 101 -12.82 -14.66 -20.66
N LYS A 102 -13.72 -14.55 -19.68
CA LYS A 102 -15.10 -15.06 -19.71
C LYS A 102 -16.08 -13.96 -19.30
N SER A 103 -17.38 -14.27 -19.32
CA SER A 103 -18.41 -13.38 -18.75
C SER A 103 -18.13 -13.16 -17.25
N PRO A 104 -17.84 -11.92 -16.82
CA PRO A 104 -17.41 -11.66 -15.45
C PRO A 104 -18.58 -11.71 -14.47
N SER A 105 -18.37 -12.18 -13.25
CA SER A 105 -19.37 -12.05 -12.19
C SER A 105 -19.48 -10.60 -11.71
N TRP A 106 -20.57 -10.25 -11.02
CA TRP A 106 -20.72 -8.92 -10.40
C TRP A 106 -19.56 -8.54 -9.46
N PRO A 107 -19.07 -9.43 -8.57
CA PRO A 107 -17.89 -9.17 -7.76
C PRO A 107 -16.63 -8.88 -8.60
N GLN A 108 -16.44 -9.60 -9.71
CA GLN A 108 -15.30 -9.37 -10.61
C GLN A 108 -15.37 -8.01 -11.31
N LEU A 109 -16.56 -7.55 -11.70
CA LEU A 109 -16.74 -6.20 -12.24
C LEU A 109 -16.41 -5.15 -11.17
N ILE A 110 -16.97 -5.28 -9.97
CA ILE A 110 -16.72 -4.36 -8.86
C ILE A 110 -15.22 -4.24 -8.58
N ALA A 111 -14.53 -5.37 -8.43
CA ALA A 111 -13.10 -5.40 -8.22
C ALA A 111 -12.35 -4.76 -9.41
N ALA A 112 -12.67 -5.12 -10.64
CA ALA A 112 -11.97 -4.57 -11.79
C ALA A 112 -12.08 -3.05 -11.90
N PHE A 113 -13.28 -2.49 -11.66
CA PHE A 113 -13.47 -1.03 -11.67
C PHE A 113 -12.77 -0.34 -10.50
N SER A 114 -12.83 -0.91 -9.29
CA SER A 114 -12.21 -0.30 -8.12
C SER A 114 -10.68 -0.28 -8.23
N TYR A 115 -10.07 -1.35 -8.75
CA TYR A 115 -8.62 -1.43 -8.96
C TYR A 115 -8.15 -0.63 -10.18
N ALA A 116 -8.95 -0.53 -11.25
CA ALA A 116 -8.58 0.25 -12.44
C ALA A 116 -8.29 1.72 -12.13
N ASP A 117 -9.09 2.33 -11.23
CA ASP A 117 -8.87 3.72 -10.82
C ASP A 117 -7.59 3.87 -9.99
N VAL A 118 -7.31 2.91 -9.09
CA VAL A 118 -6.07 2.90 -8.29
C VAL A 118 -4.84 2.76 -9.19
N PHE A 119 -4.87 1.86 -10.18
CA PHE A 119 -3.75 1.69 -11.12
C PHE A 119 -3.47 2.97 -11.91
N ARG A 120 -4.51 3.67 -12.37
CA ARG A 120 -4.34 4.94 -13.09
C ARG A 120 -3.70 6.01 -12.22
N GLN A 121 -4.15 6.15 -10.98
CA GLN A 121 -3.58 7.11 -10.04
C GLN A 121 -2.11 6.81 -9.76
N LEU A 122 -1.76 5.54 -9.57
CA LEU A 122 -0.38 5.11 -9.30
C LEU A 122 0.53 5.40 -10.49
N ILE A 123 0.10 5.02 -11.70
CA ILE A 123 0.87 5.30 -12.93
C ILE A 123 1.05 6.81 -13.12
N GLN A 124 0.01 7.61 -12.91
CA GLN A 124 0.11 9.07 -13.00
C GLN A 124 1.07 9.65 -11.96
N ALA A 125 0.96 9.22 -10.69
CA ALA A 125 1.86 9.66 -9.63
C ALA A 125 3.33 9.31 -9.94
N TYR A 126 3.57 8.10 -10.43
CA TYR A 126 4.91 7.66 -10.83
C TYR A 126 5.45 8.44 -12.04
N ALA A 127 4.62 8.65 -13.06
CA ALA A 127 4.99 9.42 -14.25
C ALA A 127 5.36 10.87 -13.91
N GLN A 128 4.64 11.50 -12.97
CA GLN A 128 4.96 12.86 -12.51
C GLN A 128 6.27 12.94 -11.72
N GLN A 129 6.57 11.96 -10.87
CA GLN A 129 7.81 11.95 -10.08
C GLN A 129 9.08 11.81 -10.93
N LYS A 130 9.05 10.99 -11.97
CA LYS A 130 10.23 10.68 -12.80
C LYS A 130 10.37 11.59 -14.04
N GLY A 131 9.39 12.47 -14.30
CA GLY A 131 9.42 13.37 -15.47
C GLY A 131 9.54 12.62 -16.79
N ILE A 132 8.94 11.43 -16.89
CA ILE A 132 9.08 10.55 -18.07
C ILE A 132 8.34 11.19 -19.24
N ARG A 133 9.10 11.77 -20.17
CA ARG A 133 8.60 12.25 -21.47
C ARG A 133 8.62 11.05 -22.43
N ASN A 134 7.63 10.95 -23.32
CA ASN A 134 7.45 9.89 -24.34
C ASN A 134 6.62 8.64 -23.95
N LEU A 135 5.74 8.72 -22.94
CA LEU A 135 4.75 7.66 -22.69
C LEU A 135 3.46 7.79 -23.54
N ALA A 136 3.37 8.82 -24.40
CA ALA A 136 2.22 9.03 -25.26
C ALA A 136 2.07 7.87 -26.25
N GLY A 137 0.93 7.17 -26.21
CA GLY A 137 0.63 6.03 -27.08
C GLY A 137 1.13 4.67 -26.56
N VAL A 138 1.77 4.61 -25.39
CA VAL A 138 2.19 3.33 -24.79
C VAL A 138 1.03 2.72 -24.00
N GLN A 139 0.68 1.47 -24.32
CA GLN A 139 -0.35 0.70 -23.63
C GLN A 139 0.29 -0.46 -22.86
N PHE A 140 -0.07 -0.59 -21.59
CA PHE A 140 0.32 -1.72 -20.75
C PHE A 140 -0.90 -2.58 -20.45
N THR A 141 -0.77 -3.89 -20.64
CA THR A 141 -1.77 -4.87 -20.24
C THR A 141 -1.23 -5.61 -19.03
N VAL A 142 -1.95 -5.53 -17.91
CA VAL A 142 -1.60 -6.23 -16.67
C VAL A 142 -2.61 -7.36 -16.46
N THR A 143 -2.10 -8.58 -16.32
CA THR A 143 -2.91 -9.76 -16.01
C THR A 143 -2.76 -10.05 -14.51
N LEU A 144 -3.88 -10.21 -13.81
CA LEU A 144 -3.91 -10.62 -12.40
C LEU A 144 -4.16 -12.13 -12.39
N GLU A 145 -3.18 -12.92 -11.94
CA GLU A 145 -3.29 -14.37 -11.73
C GLU A 145 -3.74 -14.71 -10.30
#